data_AF-A0A399W9B5-F1
#
_entry.id   AF-A0A399W9B5-F1
#
_cell.length_a   1.000
_cell.length_b   1.000
_cell.length_c   1.000
_cell.angle_alpha   90.00
_cell.angle_beta   90.00
_cell.angle_gamma   90.00
#
_symmetry.space_group_name_H-M   'P 1'
#
loop_
_entity.id
_entity.type
_entity.pdbx_description
1 polymer ?
#
loop_
_entity_poly.entity_id
_entity_poly.type
_entity_poly.pdbx_seq_one_letter_code
_entity_poly.pdbx_strand_id
1 'polypeptide(L)' 'MIGIVTGQTVRINVVNTIGDPDILPTPVTLKFLNSAGRVIGAERTTNLRPGRSVSLDLNADTLELGSGVRYQLRV' A
#
# COMPACT_ATOMS: atom_id res chain seq x y z
N MET A 1 6.25 -1.72 10.76
CA MET A 1 7.19 -0.74 10.17
C MET A 1 8.14 -1.51 9.26
N ILE A 2 8.19 -1.19 7.97
CA ILE A 2 8.91 -1.99 6.96
C ILE A 2 10.04 -1.15 6.36
N GLY A 3 11.22 -1.73 6.22
CA GLY A 3 12.33 -1.09 5.52
C GLY A 3 12.46 -1.61 4.10
N ILE A 4 12.63 -0.72 3.11
CA ILE A 4 12.85 -1.07 1.70
C ILE A 4 14.13 -0.39 1.18
N VAL A 5 14.85 -1.05 0.27
CA VAL A 5 16.04 -0.52 -0.42
C VAL A 5 15.89 -0.66 -1.94
N THR A 6 16.70 0.08 -2.70
CA THR A 6 16.78 0.00 -4.18
C THR A 6 16.87 -1.46 -4.65
N GLY A 7 16.14 -1.79 -5.73
CA GLY A 7 15.98 -3.13 -6.28
C GLY A 7 14.89 -3.97 -5.60
N GLN A 8 14.20 -3.45 -4.58
CA GLN A 8 13.09 -4.15 -3.92
C GLN A 8 11.73 -3.56 -4.26
N THR A 9 10.70 -4.40 -4.17
CA THR A 9 9.29 -3.98 -4.23
C THR A 9 8.56 -4.49 -3.01
N VAL A 10 7.79 -3.62 -2.37
CA VAL A 10 6.85 -3.99 -1.29
C VAL A 10 5.44 -3.97 -1.85
N ARG A 11 4.64 -5.00 -1.53
CA ARG A 11 3.22 -5.09 -1.88
C ARG A 11 2.39 -5.13 -0.61
N ILE A 12 1.34 -4.31 -0.56
CA ILE A 12 0.26 -4.45 0.41
C ILE A 12 -0.97 -5.01 -0.29
N ASN A 13 -1.67 -5.93 0.38
CA ASN A 13 -2.91 -6.52 -0.09
C ASN A 13 -3.96 -6.40 1.02
N VAL A 14 -5.16 -6.01 0.64
CA VAL A 14 -6.33 -5.91 1.53
C VAL A 14 -7.44 -6.74 0.92
N VAL A 15 -8.08 -7.56 1.75
CA VAL A 15 -9.24 -8.37 1.39
C VAL A 15 -10.43 -7.91 2.22
N ASN A 16 -11.58 -7.73 1.59
CA ASN A 16 -12.83 -7.58 2.33
C ASN A 16 -13.33 -8.98 2.73
N THR A 17 -13.17 -9.33 4.01
CA THR A 17 -13.53 -10.65 4.56
C THR A 17 -14.97 -10.75 5.04
N ILE A 18 -15.79 -9.71 4.79
CA ILE A 18 -17.23 -9.78 5.07
C ILE A 18 -17.83 -10.93 4.25
N GLY A 19 -18.56 -11.82 4.92
CA GLY A 19 -19.18 -13.00 4.31
C GLY A 19 -20.58 -12.77 3.76
N ASP A 20 -21.21 -11.65 4.10
CA ASP A 20 -22.54 -11.28 3.62
C ASP A 20 -22.42 -10.48 2.32
N PRO A 21 -22.92 -11.01 1.18
CA PRO A 21 -22.82 -10.35 -0.12
C PRO A 21 -23.74 -9.13 -0.27
N ASP A 22 -24.74 -8.97 0.61
CA ASP A 22 -25.71 -7.85 0.56
C ASP A 22 -25.17 -6.59 1.26
N ILE A 23 -24.06 -6.70 1.99
CA ILE A 23 -23.38 -5.55 2.59
C ILE A 23 -22.75 -4.69 1.49
N LEU A 24 -22.99 -3.38 1.59
CA LEU A 24 -22.47 -2.40 0.64
C LEU A 24 -20.94 -2.46 0.50
N PRO A 25 -20.39 -2.22 -0.70
CA PRO A 25 -18.94 -2.16 -0.91
C PRO A 25 -18.26 -1.17 0.06
N THR A 26 -17.16 -1.59 0.67
CA THR A 26 -16.43 -0.76 1.64
C THR A 26 -15.42 0.13 0.92
N PRO A 27 -15.43 1.46 1.11
CA PRO A 27 -14.38 2.32 0.56
C PRO A 27 -13.04 2.03 1.25
N VAL A 28 -12.00 1.79 0.46
CA VAL A 28 -10.65 1.52 0.95
C VAL A 28 -9.65 2.38 0.18
N THR A 29 -8.73 2.99 0.91
CA THR A 29 -7.58 3.71 0.35
C THR A 29 -6.29 3.04 0.79
N LEU A 30 -5.46 2.65 -0.18
CA LEU A 30 -4.15 2.07 0.03
C LEU A 30 -3.10 3.11 -0.36
N LYS A 31 -2.14 3.36 0.53
CA LYS A 31 -1.00 4.24 0.29
C LYS A 31 0.17 3.87 1.19
N PHE A 32 1.37 4.25 0.77
CA PHE A 32 2.57 4.12 1.58
C PHE A 32 2.98 5.48 2.13
N LEU A 33 3.32 5.51 3.42
CA LEU A 33 3.84 6.70 4.08
C LEU A 33 5.30 6.48 4.46
N ASN A 34 6.15 7.49 4.31
CA ASN A 34 7.49 7.48 4.89
C ASN A 34 7.45 7.75 6.42
N SER A 35 8.61 7.76 7.08
CA SER A 35 8.72 8.00 8.52
C SER A 35 8.20 9.38 8.97
N ALA A 36 8.19 10.37 8.08
CA ALA A 36 7.66 11.70 8.32
C ALA A 36 6.13 11.79 8.08
N GLY A 37 5.47 10.69 7.71
CA GLY A 37 4.03 10.65 7.41
C GLY A 37 3.67 11.17 6.02
N ARG A 38 4.65 11.42 5.14
CA ARG A 38 4.41 11.85 3.75
C ARG A 38 4.08 10.66 2.88
N VAL A 39 3.05 10.80 2.04
CA VAL A 39 2.70 9.82 0.99
C VAL A 39 3.85 9.71 -0.01
N ILE A 40 4.22 8.47 -0.32
CA ILE A 40 5.24 8.15 -1.32
C ILE A 40 4.70 7.12 -2.31
N GLY A 41 5.11 7.24 -3.57
CA GLY A 41 4.60 6.40 -4.65
C GLY A 41 3.14 6.69 -5.00
N ALA A 42 2.44 5.67 -5.51
CA ALA A 42 1.04 5.77 -5.89
C ALA A 42 0.09 5.60 -4.69
N GLU A 43 -1.10 6.18 -4.81
CA GLU A 43 -2.24 5.94 -3.92
C GLU A 43 -3.36 5.28 -4.73
N ARG A 44 -4.11 4.38 -4.10
CA ARG A 44 -5.24 3.69 -4.73
C ARG A 44 -6.47 3.72 -3.84
N THR A 45 -7.53 4.33 -4.35
CA THR A 45 -8.85 4.37 -3.71
C THR A 45 -9.84 3.52 -4.49
N THR A 46 -10.59 2.64 -3.82
CA THR A 46 -11.58 1.77 -4.45
C THR A 46 -12.68 1.35 -3.49
N ASN A 47 -13.81 0.91 -4.02
CA ASN A 47 -14.90 0.31 -3.26
C ASN A 47 -14.79 -1.22 -3.33
N LEU A 48 -14.41 -1.86 -2.22
CA LEU A 48 -14.11 -3.28 -2.15
C LEU A 48 -15.37 -4.07 -1.75
N ARG A 49 -15.90 -4.86 -2.70
CA ARG A 49 -17.02 -5.78 -2.45
C ARG A 49 -16.63 -6.93 -1.51
N PRO A 50 -17.58 -7.53 -0.77
CA PRO A 50 -17.37 -8.76 -0.01
C PRO A 50 -16.62 -9.84 -0.82
N GLY A 51 -15.61 -10.46 -0.21
CA GLY A 51 -14.77 -11.50 -0.83
C GLY A 51 -13.78 -11.01 -1.89
N ARG A 52 -13.69 -9.69 -2.17
CA ARG A 52 -12.73 -9.13 -3.13
C ARG A 52 -11.49 -8.59 -2.43
N SER A 53 -10.39 -8.57 -3.18
CA SER A 53 -9.11 -8.04 -2.73
C SER A 53 -8.58 -6.94 -3.65
N VAL A 54 -7.78 -6.04 -3.09
CA VAL A 54 -7.02 -5.05 -3.84
C VAL A 54 -5.59 -5.01 -3.31
N SER A 55 -4.63 -4.75 -4.19
CA SER A 55 -3.23 -4.56 -3.82
C SER A 55 -2.66 -3.25 -4.37
N LEU A 56 -1.58 -2.81 -3.71
CA LEU A 56 -0.75 -1.70 -4.12
C LEU A 56 0.73 -2.07 -3.93
N ASP A 57 1.51 -1.77 -4.96
CA ASP A 57 2.95 -2.05 -5.00
C ASP A 57 3.73 -0.74 -4.90
N LEU A 58 4.83 -0.77 -4.17
CA LEU A 58 5.83 0.28 -4.09
C LEU A 58 7.17 -0.28 -4.55
N ASN A 59 7.59 0.10 -5.74
CA ASN A 59 8.93 -0.20 -6.24
C ASN A 59 9.91 0.86 -5.72
N ALA A 60 10.93 0.42 -4.97
CA ALA A 60 11.96 1.30 -4.42
C ALA A 60 12.75 2.07 -5.47
N ASP A 61 12.85 1.56 -6.69
CA ASP A 61 13.57 2.22 -7.80
C ASP A 61 12.83 3.48 -8.29
N THR A 62 11.54 3.60 -7.99
CA THR A 62 10.74 4.80 -8.29
C THR A 62 10.84 5.87 -7.22
N LEU A 63 11.45 5.53 -6.08
CA LEU A 63 11.75 6.47 -5.03
C LEU A 63 13.14 7.03 -5.35
N GLU A 64 13.31 8.35 -5.35
CA GLU A 64 14.63 9.00 -5.46
C GLU A 64 15.44 8.73 -4.17
N LEU A 65 15.89 7.48 -4.02
CA LEU A 65 16.70 7.02 -2.91
C LEU A 65 18.14 7.46 -3.17
N GLY A 66 18.68 8.32 -2.30
CA GLY A 66 20.13 8.49 -2.23
C GLY A 66 20.80 7.14 -1.96
N SER A 67 21.97 6.89 -2.56
CA SER A 67 22.77 5.68 -2.29
C SER A 67 22.96 5.47 -0.78
N GLY A 68 22.72 4.25 -0.30
CA GLY A 68 22.86 3.88 1.12
C GLY A 68 21.70 4.29 2.04
N VAL A 69 20.60 4.85 1.51
CA VAL A 69 19.44 5.26 2.31
C VAL A 69 18.41 4.14 2.41
N ARG A 70 17.85 3.95 3.61
CA ARG A 70 16.73 3.03 3.89
C ARG A 70 15.47 3.84 4.19
N TYR A 71 14.39 3.60 3.44
CA TYR A 71 13.09 4.19 3.77
C TYR A 71 12.31 3.29 4.71
N GLN A 72 11.65 3.94 5.66
CA GLN A 72 10.86 3.28 6.67
C GLN A 72 9.39 3.57 6.41
N LEU A 73 8.65 2.51 6.10
CA LEU A 73 7.26 2.56 5.68
C LEU A 73 6.31 2.41 6.87
N ARG A 74 5.27 3.25 6.88
CA ARG A 74 4.03 3.06 7.63
C ARG A 74 2.91 2.76 6.65
N VAL A 75 2.09 1.77 7.02
CA VAL A 75 0.90 1.33 6.29
C VAL A 75 -0.31 1.70 7.12
#